data_AF-A8MB23-F1
#
_entry.id   AF-A8MB23-F1
#
_cell.length_a   1.000
_cell.length_b   1.000
_cell.length_c   1.000
_cell.angle_alpha   90.00
_cell.angle_beta   90.00
_cell.angle_gamma   90.00
#
_symmetry.space_group_name_H-M   'P 1'
#
loop_
_entity.id
_entity.type
_entity.pdbx_description
1 polymer ?
#
loop_
_entity_poly.entity_id
_entity_poly.type
_entity_poly.pdbx_seq_one_letter_code
_entity_poly.pdbx_strand_id
1 'polypeptide(L)'
;MKIKYYEWVRHGITEPLLKVQIFKKVEDGKIVAMYDIMYYSNKLITVYENSTLDGPVIVEENDEVNLANVLKLVKKYYDEATDDLIIRGERYLGEKLIELIALEESERV
;
A
#
# COMPACT_ATOMS: atom_id res chain seq x y z
N MET A 1 4.90 7.09 -9.19
CA MET A 1 4.27 5.86 -8.66
C MET A 1 3.30 5.21 -9.65
N LYS A 2 3.63 4.04 -10.18
CA LYS A 2 2.76 3.34 -11.13
C LYS A 2 1.78 2.39 -10.42
N ILE A 3 0.50 2.75 -10.40
CA ILE A 3 -0.57 1.85 -9.94
C ILE A 3 -0.80 0.77 -10.99
N LYS A 4 -0.60 -0.50 -10.62
CA LYS A 4 -0.81 -1.63 -11.53
C LYS A 4 -2.24 -2.13 -11.52
N TYR A 5 -2.90 -2.09 -10.36
CA TYR A 5 -4.25 -2.59 -10.19
C TYR A 5 -4.95 -1.89 -9.03
N TYR A 6 -6.25 -1.67 -9.18
CA TYR A 6 -7.10 -1.28 -8.08
C TYR A 6 -8.42 -2.06 -8.10
N GLU A 7 -8.97 -2.32 -6.92
CA GLU A 7 -10.21 -3.07 -6.75
C GLU A 7 -11.01 -2.52 -5.58
N TRP A 8 -12.30 -2.32 -5.80
CA TRP A 8 -13.20 -1.83 -4.75
C TRP A 8 -13.95 -2.99 -4.14
N VAL A 9 -13.69 -3.21 -2.85
CA VAL A 9 -14.30 -4.26 -2.06
C VAL A 9 -14.89 -3.65 -0.80
N ARG A 10 -16.03 -4.20 -0.38
CA ARG A 10 -16.57 -3.86 0.94
C ARG A 10 -15.81 -4.67 1.98
N HIS A 11 -15.26 -4.01 2.99
CA HIS A 11 -14.54 -4.69 4.06
C HIS A 11 -15.50 -5.53 4.93
N GLY A 12 -15.03 -6.70 5.37
CA GLY A 12 -15.59 -7.42 6.51
C GLY A 12 -15.20 -6.80 7.86
N ILE A 13 -15.81 -7.25 8.96
CA ILE A 13 -15.63 -6.63 10.29
C ILE A 13 -14.18 -6.63 10.79
N THR A 14 -13.37 -7.60 10.35
CA THR A 14 -11.95 -7.75 10.73
C THR A 14 -10.99 -7.35 9.62
N GLU A 15 -11.49 -6.86 8.49
CA GLU A 15 -10.68 -6.52 7.33
C GLU A 15 -10.33 -5.03 7.34
N PRO A 16 -9.16 -4.65 6.79
CA PRO A 16 -8.83 -3.26 6.64
C PRO A 16 -9.82 -2.57 5.69
N LEU A 17 -10.14 -1.30 5.98
CA LEU A 17 -10.96 -0.45 5.12
C LEU A 17 -10.25 -0.15 3.78
N LEU A 18 -8.93 -0.12 3.81
CA LEU A 18 -8.07 0.04 2.64
C LEU A 18 -6.78 -0.76 2.84
N LYS A 19 -6.35 -1.47 1.83
CA LYS A 19 -5.11 -2.23 1.78
C LYS A 19 -4.31 -1.81 0.57
N VAL A 20 -3.09 -1.33 0.79
CA VAL A 20 -2.14 -0.99 -0.27
C VAL A 20 -1.01 -2.00 -0.24
N GLN A 21 -0.79 -2.68 -1.36
CA GLN A 21 0.22 -3.72 -1.48
C GLN A 21 1.32 -3.25 -2.42
N ILE A 22 2.56 -3.31 -1.96
CA ILE A 22 3.75 -2.99 -2.74
C ILE A 22 4.49 -4.30 -2.97
N PHE A 23 4.47 -4.81 -4.20
CA PHE A 23 5.22 -5.99 -4.57
C PHE A 23 6.64 -5.59 -4.96
N LYS A 24 7.61 -6.02 -4.16
CA LYS A 24 9.04 -5.83 -4.42
C LYS A 24 9.48 -6.87 -5.44
N LYS A 25 9.92 -6.39 -6.61
CA LYS A 25 10.40 -7.24 -7.70
C LYS A 25 11.87 -7.00 -7.97
N VAL A 26 12.56 -8.06 -8.38
CA VAL A 26 13.87 -7.94 -9.02
C VAL A 26 13.71 -7.65 -10.53
N GLU A 27 14.80 -7.31 -11.21
CA GLU A 27 14.79 -6.86 -12.62
C GLU A 27 14.11 -7.84 -13.60
N ASP A 28 14.16 -9.15 -13.32
CA ASP A 28 13.50 -10.19 -14.13
C ASP A 28 11.99 -10.30 -13.90
N GLY A 29 11.42 -9.45 -13.02
CA GLY A 29 10.00 -9.39 -12.68
C GLY A 29 9.57 -10.36 -11.58
N LYS A 30 10.47 -11.19 -11.04
CA LYS A 30 10.16 -12.09 -9.92
C LYS A 30 9.89 -11.28 -8.65
N ILE A 31 8.77 -11.58 -8.00
CA ILE A 31 8.42 -11.03 -6.68
C ILE A 31 9.28 -11.71 -5.61
N VAL A 32 9.97 -10.91 -4.80
CA VAL A 32 10.86 -11.39 -3.73
C VAL A 32 10.38 -11.01 -2.33
N ALA A 33 9.53 -9.99 -2.25
CA ALA A 33 8.90 -9.54 -1.02
C ALA A 33 7.66 -8.67 -1.30
N MET A 34 6.93 -8.34 -0.25
CA MET A 34 5.76 -7.47 -0.28
C MET A 34 5.69 -6.62 0.98
N TYR A 35 5.21 -5.38 0.83
CA TYR A 35 4.68 -4.60 1.94
C TYR A 35 3.16 -4.49 1.83
N ASP A 36 2.46 -4.79 2.91
CA ASP A 36 1.03 -4.57 3.08
C ASP A 36 0.81 -3.39 4.03
N ILE A 37 0.32 -2.27 3.51
CA ILE A 37 -0.10 -1.12 4.31
C ILE A 37 -1.63 -1.24 4.50
N MET A 38 -2.04 -1.53 5.73
CA MET A 38 -3.42 -1.79 6.10
C MET A 38 -3.99 -0.62 6.89
N TYR A 39 -5.07 -0.05 6.37
CA TYR A 39 -5.82 1.04 6.96
C TYR A 39 -7.04 0.48 7.69
N TYR A 40 -7.03 0.56 9.02
CA TYR A 40 -8.20 0.31 9.86
C TYR A 40 -8.81 1.63 10.29
N SER A 41 -10.00 1.59 10.91
CA SER A 41 -10.66 2.80 11.42
C SER A 41 -9.87 3.53 12.50
N ASN A 42 -9.00 2.83 13.24
CA ASN A 42 -8.28 3.34 14.41
C ASN A 42 -6.76 3.15 14.35
N LYS A 43 -6.23 2.46 13.34
CA LYS A 43 -4.79 2.23 13.19
C LYS A 43 -4.37 2.01 11.74
N LEU A 44 -3.15 2.41 11.40
CA LEU A 44 -2.43 1.94 10.21
C LEU A 44 -1.40 0.90 10.64
N ILE A 45 -1.34 -0.23 9.93
CA ILE A 45 -0.36 -1.29 10.18
C ILE A 45 0.35 -1.58 8.87
N THR A 46 1.68 -1.52 8.88
CA THR A 46 2.50 -1.97 7.76
C THR A 46 3.15 -3.30 8.09
N VAL A 47 2.91 -4.28 7.24
CA VAL A 47 3.48 -5.62 7.34
C VAL A 47 4.46 -5.82 6.19
N TYR A 48 5.60 -6.41 6.49
CA TYR A 48 6.55 -6.89 5.50
C TYR A 48 6.53 -8.41 5.47
N GLU A 49 6.54 -8.97 4.27
CA GLU A 49 6.67 -10.39 4.05
C GLU A 49 7.66 -10.62 2.92
N ASN A 50 8.58 -11.56 3.10
CA ASN A 50 9.54 -11.97 2.08
C ASN A 50 9.15 -13.35 1.51
N SER A 51 9.90 -13.79 0.52
CA SER A 51 9.70 -15.10 -0.12
C SER A 51 10.19 -16.31 0.70
N THR A 52 10.61 -16.11 1.96
CA THR A 52 11.02 -17.20 2.86
C THR A 52 9.82 -17.68 3.69
N LEU A 53 10.00 -18.76 4.45
CA LEU A 53 8.94 -19.32 5.31
C LEU A 53 8.88 -18.67 6.70
N ASP A 54 9.50 -17.50 6.88
CA ASP A 54 9.60 -16.84 8.18
C ASP A 54 8.28 -16.16 8.60
N GLY A 55 7.36 -16.00 7.64
CA GLY A 55 6.07 -15.37 7.84
C GLY A 55 6.14 -13.84 7.85
N PRO A 56 4.96 -13.19 7.85
CA PRO A 56 4.85 -11.74 7.86
C PRO A 56 5.28 -11.11 9.18
N VAL A 57 5.94 -9.95 9.13
CA VAL A 57 6.38 -9.17 10.28
C VAL A 57 5.79 -7.76 10.23
N ILE A 58 5.26 -7.29 11.36
CA ILE A 58 4.83 -5.89 11.49
C ILE A 58 6.09 -5.01 11.55
N VAL A 59 6.23 -4.09 10.60
CA VAL A 59 7.39 -3.19 10.50
C VAL A 59 7.07 -1.76 10.92
N GLU A 60 5.78 -1.38 10.94
CA GLU A 60 5.35 -0.06 11.37
C GLU A 60 3.88 -0.08 11.83
N GLU A 61 3.57 0.67 12.89
CA GLU A 61 2.22 0.97 13.35
C GLU A 61 2.07 2.49 13.52
N ASN A 62 0.91 3.02 13.16
CA ASN A 62 0.61 4.45 13.34
C ASN A 62 -0.85 4.65 13.77
N ASP A 63 -1.05 5.38 14.86
CA ASP A 63 -2.39 5.69 15.40
C ASP A 63 -3.03 6.92 14.69
N GLU A 64 -2.26 7.70 13.94
CA GLU A 64 -2.77 8.78 13.09
C GLU A 64 -3.30 8.23 11.76
N VAL A 65 -4.55 7.80 11.78
CA VAL A 65 -5.21 7.19 10.62
C VAL A 65 -5.70 8.24 9.63
N ASN A 66 -4.89 8.51 8.61
CA ASN A 66 -5.29 9.34 7.47
C ASN A 66 -4.55 8.93 6.19
N LEU A 67 -5.11 9.30 5.02
CA LEU A 67 -4.54 8.93 3.72
C LEU A 67 -3.20 9.59 3.43
N ALA A 68 -2.87 10.74 4.06
CA ALA A 68 -1.56 11.35 3.91
C ALA A 68 -0.46 10.48 4.55
N ASN A 69 -0.73 9.87 5.71
CA ASN A 69 0.15 8.90 6.33
C ASN A 69 0.25 7.61 5.51
N VAL A 70 -0.82 7.16 4.86
CA VAL A 70 -0.73 6.06 3.87
C VAL A 70 0.19 6.42 2.72
N LEU A 71 0.03 7.60 2.11
CA LEU A 71 0.89 8.06 1.03
C LEU A 71 2.36 8.15 1.46
N LYS A 72 2.62 8.63 2.69
CA LYS A 72 3.97 8.67 3.27
C LYS A 72 4.58 7.26 3.38
N LEU A 73 3.81 6.27 3.84
CA LEU A 73 4.24 4.88 3.90
C LEU A 73 4.49 4.29 2.51
N VAL A 74 3.62 4.59 1.53
CA VAL A 74 3.85 4.18 0.14
C VAL A 74 5.16 4.77 -0.37
N LYS A 75 5.39 6.08 -0.20
CA LYS A 75 6.64 6.77 -0.58
C LYS A 75 7.87 6.15 0.09
N LYS A 76 7.74 5.69 1.33
CA LYS A 76 8.84 5.09 2.10
C LYS A 76 9.29 3.74 1.53
N TYR A 77 8.35 2.91 1.07
CA TYR A 77 8.62 1.52 0.70
C TYR A 77 8.62 1.24 -0.81
N TYR A 78 7.98 2.10 -1.61
CA TYR A 78 7.81 1.93 -3.05
C TYR A 78 9.01 2.43 -3.85
N ASP A 79 9.51 1.59 -4.75
CA ASP A 79 10.51 1.92 -5.76
C ASP A 79 9.85 2.00 -7.15
N GLU A 80 9.91 3.18 -7.78
CA GLU A 80 9.30 3.45 -9.08
C GLU A 80 9.91 2.65 -10.24
N ALA A 81 11.16 2.20 -10.11
CA ALA A 81 11.84 1.47 -11.17
C ALA A 81 11.32 0.04 -11.33
N THR A 82 11.02 -0.62 -10.21
CA THR A 82 10.76 -2.07 -10.19
C THR A 82 9.42 -2.44 -9.61
N ASP A 83 8.84 -1.68 -8.68
CA ASP A 83 7.75 -2.20 -7.87
C ASP A 83 6.37 -2.05 -8.51
N ASP A 84 5.49 -2.99 -8.18
CA ASP A 84 4.07 -2.88 -8.51
C ASP A 84 3.28 -2.43 -7.28
N LEU A 85 2.41 -1.44 -7.47
CA LEU A 85 1.49 -0.95 -6.45
C LEU A 85 0.06 -1.45 -6.76
N ILE A 86 -0.57 -2.10 -5.79
CA ILE A 86 -1.96 -2.54 -5.85
C ILE A 86 -2.76 -1.91 -4.71
N ILE A 87 -3.96 -1.41 -5.00
CA ILE A 87 -4.83 -0.77 -4.01
C ILE A 87 -6.17 -1.52 -3.95
N ARG A 88 -6.57 -1.98 -2.76
CA ARG A 88 -7.86 -2.63 -2.54
C ARG A 88 -8.60 -2.04 -1.35
N GLY A 89 -9.91 -1.90 -1.43
CA GLY A 89 -10.72 -1.54 -0.26
C GLY A 89 -11.95 -0.72 -0.59
N GLU A 90 -12.44 0.01 0.41
CA GLU A 90 -13.60 0.88 0.28
C GLU A 90 -13.36 1.94 -0.79
N ARG A 91 -14.29 2.02 -1.74
CA ARG A 91 -14.20 2.90 -2.92
C ARG A 91 -13.82 4.33 -2.56
N TYR A 92 -14.48 4.91 -1.55
CA TYR A 92 -14.28 6.31 -1.17
C TYR A 92 -12.89 6.59 -0.58
N LEU A 93 -12.22 5.58 0.00
CA LEU A 93 -10.84 5.71 0.47
C LEU A 93 -9.86 5.50 -0.68
N GLY A 94 -10.11 4.47 -1.49
CA GLY A 94 -9.28 4.12 -2.63
C GLY A 94 -9.21 5.22 -3.67
N GLU A 95 -10.35 5.78 -4.09
CA GLU A 95 -10.40 6.89 -5.05
C GLU A 95 -9.61 8.11 -4.54
N LYS A 96 -9.80 8.50 -3.26
CA LYS A 96 -9.05 9.60 -2.64
C LYS A 96 -7.54 9.34 -2.59
N LEU A 97 -7.12 8.11 -2.31
CA LEU A 97 -5.70 7.78 -2.31
C LEU A 97 -5.10 7.87 -3.73
N ILE A 98 -5.84 7.41 -4.75
CA ILE A 98 -5.41 7.52 -6.14
C ILE A 98 -5.27 9.00 -6.55
N GLU A 99 -6.23 9.85 -6.18
CA GLU A 99 -6.16 11.29 -6.41
C GLU A 99 -4.93 11.92 -5.76
N LEU A 100 -4.63 11.57 -4.50
CA LEU A 100 -3.44 12.04 -3.80
C LEU A 100 -2.14 11.60 -4.48
N ILE A 101 -2.07 10.36 -4.97
CA ILE A 101 -0.92 9.84 -5.72
C ILE A 101 -0.74 10.63 -7.03
N ALA A 102 -1.83 10.85 -7.78
CA ALA A 102 -1.78 11.56 -9.05
C ALA A 102 -1.37 13.04 -8.88
N LEU A 103 -1.88 13.71 -7.85
CA LEU A 103 -1.49 15.09 -7.51
C LEU A 103 0.00 15.18 -7.19
N GLU A 104 0.50 14.29 -6.33
CA GLU A 104 1.93 14.22 -5.99
C GLU A 104 2.81 13.97 -7.23
N GLU A 105 2.37 13.15 -8.20
CA GLU A 105 3.09 12.96 -9.45
C GLU A 105 3.10 14.22 -10.32
N SER A 106 1.99 14.97 -10.35
CA SER A 106 1.89 16.21 -11.12
C SER A 106 2.78 17.33 -10.58
N GLU A 107 3.01 17.38 -9.25
CA GLU A 107 3.88 18.36 -8.60
C GLU A 107 5.38 18.07 -8.79
N ARG A 108 5.75 16.88 -9.28
CA ARG A 108 7.14 16.49 -9.55
C ARG A 108 7.62 16.85 -10.97
N VAL A 109 6.73 17.34 -11.83
CA VAL A 109 7.01 17.70 -13.24
C VAL A 109 7.40 19.17 -13.38
#